data_AF-A0A9E3BYQ5-F1
#
_entry.id   AF-A0A9E3BYQ5-F1
#
_cell.length_a   1.000
_cell.length_b   1.000
_cell.length_c   1.000
_cell.angle_alpha   90.00
_cell.angle_beta   90.00
_cell.angle_gamma   90.00
#
_symmetry.space_group_name_H-M   'P 1'
#
loop_
_entity.id
_entity.type
_entity.pdbx_description
1 polymer ?
#
loop_
_entity_poly.entity_id
_entity_poly.type
_entity_poly.pdbx_seq_one_letter_code
_entity_poly.pdbx_strand_id
1 'polypeptide(L)'
;LCRAVAMSRSNLYRLLESEGGVTHYIQRQRLLEARALLTDAKNKRPISAIAEELCFADASSFGRAFRAMFGHSASEARAAALAGLVLAGAPKGATGEHRGNFADLLLGF
;
A
#
# COMPACT_ATOMS: atom_id res chain seq x y z
N LEU A 1 2.86 -0.97 -16.69
CA LEU A 1 3.87 -1.27 -15.65
C LEU A 1 5.26 -1.56 -16.22
N CYS A 2 5.50 -2.55 -17.10
CA CYS A 2 6.86 -2.78 -17.66
C CYS A 2 7.37 -1.72 -18.66
N ARG A 3 6.48 -0.92 -19.26
CA ARG A 3 6.87 0.12 -20.24
C ARG A 3 7.17 1.49 -19.62
N ALA A 4 6.92 1.64 -18.32
CA ALA A 4 7.08 2.90 -17.58
C ALA A 4 8.42 2.99 -16.83
N VAL A 5 9.22 1.92 -16.78
CA VAL A 5 10.41 1.82 -15.90
C VAL A 5 11.71 1.54 -16.68
N ALA A 6 11.67 1.48 -18.03
CA ALA A 6 12.85 1.22 -18.88
C ALA A 6 13.83 0.14 -18.35
N MET A 7 13.31 -0.89 -17.67
CA MET A 7 14.09 -1.95 -17.04
C MET A 7 13.60 -3.31 -17.50
N SER A 8 14.53 -4.25 -17.66
CA SER A 8 14.16 -5.64 -17.89
C SER A 8 13.40 -6.18 -16.67
N ARG A 9 12.40 -7.04 -16.91
CA ARG A 9 11.66 -7.73 -15.85
C ARG A 9 12.58 -8.32 -14.78
N SER A 10 13.69 -8.95 -15.18
CA SER A 10 14.63 -9.60 -14.26
C SER A 10 15.33 -8.63 -13.32
N ASN A 11 15.65 -7.41 -13.77
CA ASN A 11 16.20 -6.37 -12.88
C ASN A 11 15.12 -5.80 -11.96
N LEU A 12 13.88 -5.62 -12.44
CA LEU A 12 12.76 -5.19 -11.61
C LEU A 12 12.47 -6.20 -10.49
N TYR A 13 12.47 -7.51 -10.80
CA TYR A 13 12.32 -8.54 -9.79
C TYR A 13 13.45 -8.50 -8.77
N ARG A 14 14.73 -8.52 -9.21
CA ARG A 14 15.89 -8.48 -8.30
C ARG A 14 15.93 -7.25 -7.39
N LEU A 15 15.53 -6.09 -7.89
CA LEU A 15 15.52 -4.85 -7.10
C LEU A 15 14.41 -4.85 -6.05
N LEU A 16 13.31 -5.57 -6.32
CA LEU A 16 12.19 -5.70 -5.39
C LEU A 16 12.35 -6.89 -4.43
N GLU A 17 13.23 -7.85 -4.71
CA GLU A 17 13.51 -8.99 -3.80
C GLU A 17 13.95 -8.49 -2.40
N SER A 18 14.79 -7.46 -2.32
CA SER A 18 15.21 -6.89 -1.02
C SER A 18 14.06 -6.25 -0.23
N GLU A 19 12.97 -5.88 -0.91
CA GLU A 19 11.76 -5.29 -0.34
C GLU A 19 10.63 -6.33 -0.12
N GLY A 20 10.93 -7.62 -0.18
CA GLY A 20 9.96 -8.72 -0.04
C GLY A 20 9.31 -9.17 -1.36
N GLY A 21 9.86 -8.75 -2.49
CA GLY A 21 9.44 -9.12 -3.84
C GLY A 21 8.36 -8.19 -4.43
N VAL A 22 8.11 -8.34 -5.74
CA VAL A 22 7.14 -7.50 -6.47
C VAL A 22 5.72 -7.61 -5.89
N THR A 23 5.34 -8.78 -5.38
CA THR A 23 4.02 -9.00 -4.79
C THR A 23 3.84 -8.17 -3.53
N HIS A 24 4.86 -8.12 -2.66
CA HIS A 24 4.85 -7.32 -1.46
C HIS A 24 4.80 -5.82 -1.78
N TYR A 25 5.56 -5.38 -2.78
CA TYR A 25 5.50 -4.00 -3.27
C TYR A 25 4.11 -3.61 -3.78
N ILE A 26 3.51 -4.43 -4.66
CA ILE A 26 2.16 -4.17 -5.18
C ILE A 26 1.12 -4.17 -4.06
N GLN A 27 1.22 -5.12 -3.12
CA GLN A 27 0.34 -5.18 -1.97
C GLN A 27 0.47 -3.92 -1.09
N ARG A 28 1.69 -3.44 -0.84
CA ARG A 28 1.95 -2.20 -0.12
C ARG A 28 1.30 -1.00 -0.81
N GLN A 29 1.46 -0.86 -2.13
CA GLN A 29 0.83 0.23 -2.89
C GLN A 29 -0.70 0.18 -2.79
N ARG A 30 -1.30 -1.01 -2.93
CA ARG A 30 -2.74 -1.21 -2.75
C ARG A 30 -3.21 -0.84 -1.35
N LEU A 31 -2.45 -1.17 -0.31
CA LEU A 31 -2.78 -0.81 1.07
C LEU A 31 -2.70 0.71 1.33
N LEU A 32 -1.74 1.41 0.71
CA LEU A 32 -1.66 2.87 0.78
C LEU A 32 -2.88 3.53 0.13
N GLU A 33 -3.26 3.07 -1.06
CA GLU A 33 -4.46 3.54 -1.76
C GLU A 33 -5.73 3.26 -0.93
N ALA A 34 -5.84 2.05 -0.37
CA ALA A 34 -6.94 1.71 0.53
C ALA A 34 -7.03 2.68 1.71
N ARG A 35 -5.90 3.02 2.32
CA ARG A 35 -5.87 4.00 3.42
C ARG A 35 -6.38 5.35 2.96
N ALA A 36 -5.90 5.87 1.82
CA ALA A 36 -6.34 7.15 1.28
C ALA A 36 -7.87 7.19 1.09
N LEU A 37 -8.43 6.15 0.46
CA LEU A 37 -9.88 6.01 0.25
C LEU A 37 -10.67 5.88 1.56
N LEU A 38 -10.13 5.20 2.57
CA LEU A 38 -10.79 5.01 3.86
C LEU A 38 -10.73 6.26 4.75
N THR A 39 -9.69 7.08 4.60
CA THR A 39 -9.53 8.33 5.36
C THR A 39 -10.22 9.53 4.71
N ASP A 40 -10.75 9.39 3.50
CA ASP A 40 -11.64 10.38 2.90
C ASP A 40 -13.04 10.25 3.51
N ALA A 41 -13.42 11.19 4.37
CA ALA A 41 -14.73 11.24 5.01
C ALA A 41 -15.91 11.36 4.01
N LYS A 42 -15.66 11.79 2.77
CA LYS A 42 -16.67 11.84 1.71
C LYS A 42 -16.91 10.47 1.07
N ASN A 43 -15.96 9.55 1.20
CA ASN A 43 -16.06 8.21 0.62
C ASN A 43 -16.89 7.28 1.50
N LYS A 44 -18.14 7.03 1.07
CA LYS A 44 -19.10 6.18 1.78
C LYS A 44 -19.11 4.73 1.30
N ARG A 45 -18.24 4.35 0.35
CA ARG A 45 -18.24 3.00 -0.23
C ARG A 45 -17.96 1.95 0.85
N PRO A 46 -18.55 0.73 0.77
CA PRO A 46 -18.23 -0.34 1.72
C PRO A 46 -16.74 -0.68 1.72
N ILE A 47 -16.18 -1.06 2.87
CA ILE A 47 -14.77 -1.48 2.98
C ILE A 47 -14.51 -2.70 2.08
N SER A 48 -15.48 -3.62 1.98
CA SER A 48 -15.42 -4.77 1.08
C SER A 48 -15.29 -4.37 -0.39
N ALA A 49 -16.05 -3.36 -0.84
CA ALA A 49 -16.00 -2.86 -2.22
C ALA A 49 -14.66 -2.19 -2.55
N ILE A 50 -14.02 -1.52 -1.57
CA ILE A 50 -12.67 -0.97 -1.72
C ILE A 50 -11.64 -2.10 -1.81
N ALA A 51 -11.76 -3.12 -0.96
CA ALA A 51 -10.87 -4.28 -0.99
C ALA A 51 -10.94 -5.05 -2.33
N GLU A 52 -12.15 -5.23 -2.85
CA GLU A 52 -12.39 -5.88 -4.15
C GLU A 52 -11.79 -5.10 -5.32
N GLU A 53 -12.03 -3.77 -5.38
CA GLU A 53 -11.45 -2.91 -6.42
C GLU A 53 -9.92 -2.92 -6.40
N LEU A 54 -9.32 -2.99 -5.20
CA LEU A 54 -7.87 -3.08 -5.04
C LEU A 54 -7.34 -4.51 -5.18
N CYS A 55 -8.17 -5.43 -5.69
CA CYS A 55 -7.83 -6.81 -6.01
C CYS A 55 -7.31 -7.62 -4.81
N PHE A 56 -7.90 -7.42 -3.63
CA PHE A 56 -7.74 -8.36 -2.52
C PHE A 56 -8.70 -9.54 -2.70
N ALA A 57 -8.20 -10.75 -2.48
CA ALA A 57 -8.98 -11.97 -2.69
C ALA A 57 -10.22 -12.06 -1.79
N ASP A 58 -10.11 -11.55 -0.56
CA ASP A 58 -11.19 -11.55 0.41
C ASP A 58 -10.97 -10.47 1.49
N ALA A 59 -12.04 -10.13 2.21
CA ALA A 59 -12.03 -9.11 3.25
C ALA A 59 -11.13 -9.46 4.45
N SER A 60 -10.97 -10.75 4.77
CA SER A 60 -10.13 -11.20 5.88
C SER A 60 -8.64 -11.03 5.56
N SER A 61 -8.25 -11.36 4.34
CA SER A 61 -6.89 -11.17 3.83
C SER A 61 -6.54 -9.69 3.72
N PHE A 62 -7.46 -8.86 3.23
CA PHE A 62 -7.32 -7.41 3.26
C PHE A 62 -7.14 -6.87 4.69
N GLY A 63 -8.04 -7.24 5.61
CA GLY A 63 -8.01 -6.74 7.00
C GLY A 63 -6.73 -7.11 7.74
N ARG A 64 -6.24 -8.35 7.57
CA ARG A 64 -4.95 -8.80 8.14
C ARG A 64 -3.78 -7.99 7.58
N ALA A 65 -3.71 -7.82 6.26
CA ALA A 65 -2.63 -7.07 5.62
C ALA A 65 -2.64 -5.58 6.00
N PHE A 66 -3.83 -4.96 6.04
CA PHE A 66 -4.01 -3.57 6.45
C PHE A 66 -3.56 -3.35 7.90
N ARG A 67 -4.02 -4.20 8.82
CA ARG A 67 -3.63 -4.12 10.24
C ARG A 67 -2.14 -4.37 10.44
N ALA A 68 -1.56 -5.33 9.72
CA ALA A 68 -0.12 -5.59 9.78
C ALA A 68 0.70 -4.34 9.37
N MET A 69 0.25 -3.63 8.32
CA MET A 69 0.96 -2.46 7.82
C MET A 69 0.76 -1.20 8.68
N PHE A 70 -0.45 -0.92 9.14
CA PHE A 70 -0.81 0.36 9.79
C PHE A 70 -1.03 0.28 11.30
N GLY A 71 -1.03 -0.92 11.88
CA GLY A 71 -1.21 -1.15 13.33
C GLY A 71 -2.67 -1.10 13.81
N HIS A 72 -3.61 -0.71 12.96
CA HIS A 72 -5.05 -0.65 13.25
C HIS A 72 -5.86 -1.17 12.05
N SER A 73 -7.13 -1.47 12.26
CA SER A 73 -8.04 -2.00 11.24
C SER A 73 -8.54 -0.91 10.27
N ALA A 74 -8.97 -1.34 9.08
CA ALA A 74 -9.60 -0.47 8.10
C ALA A 74 -10.87 0.24 8.63
N SER A 75 -11.63 -0.45 9.48
CA SER A 75 -12.81 0.12 10.13
C SER A 75 -12.45 1.21 11.13
N GLU A 76 -11.40 1.01 11.93
CA GLU A 76 -10.87 2.03 12.85
C GLU A 76 -10.36 3.26 12.08
N ALA A 77 -9.65 3.06 10.97
CA ALA A 77 -9.18 4.15 10.10
C ALA A 77 -10.34 5.01 9.59
N ARG A 78 -11.42 4.37 9.12
CA ARG A 78 -12.62 5.07 8.67
C ARG A 78 -13.34 5.79 9.80
N ALA A 79 -13.51 5.11 10.95
CA ALA A 79 -14.19 5.70 12.10
C ALA A 79 -13.45 6.96 12.59
N ALA A 80 -12.13 6.91 12.64
CA ALA A 80 -11.30 8.07 12.99
C ALA A 80 -11.48 9.22 11.99
N ALA A 81 -11.44 8.94 10.68
CA ALA A 81 -11.65 9.95 9.66
C ALA A 81 -13.03 10.63 9.75
N LEU A 82 -14.09 9.86 10.02
CA LEU A 82 -15.43 10.38 10.26
C LEU A 82 -15.53 11.23 11.54
N ALA A 83 -14.71 10.93 12.55
CA ALA A 83 -14.59 11.71 13.78
C ALA A 83 -13.64 12.92 13.64
N GLY A 84 -13.03 13.14 12.48
CA GLY A 84 -12.04 14.21 12.27
C GLY A 84 -10.67 13.94 12.92
N LEU A 85 -10.41 12.68 13.29
CA LEU A 85 -9.15 12.23 13.90
C LEU A 85 -8.26 11.57 12.85
N VAL A 86 -6.94 11.73 13.03
CA VAL A 86 -5.93 11.05 12.20
C VAL A 86 -5.30 9.94 13.03
N LEU A 87 -5.49 8.68 12.62
CA LEU A 87 -4.74 7.57 13.22
C LEU A 87 -3.31 7.55 12.68
N ALA A 88 -2.34 7.67 13.58
CA ALA A 88 -0.94 7.50 13.25
C ALA A 88 -0.66 6.02 12.94
N GLY A 89 -0.60 5.68 11.65
CA GLY A 89 -0.11 4.39 11.16
C GLY A 89 1.16 4.59 10.37
N ALA A 90 2.33 4.54 11.02
CA ALA A 90 3.59 4.46 10.31
C ALA A 90 3.67 3.08 9.62
N PRO A 91 3.96 3.02 8.30
CA PRO A 91 4.10 1.74 7.62
C PRO A 91 5.22 0.94 8.28
N LYS A 92 4.91 -0.24 8.82
CA LYS A 92 5.81 -1.07 9.65
C LYS A 92 7.01 -1.71 8.90
N GLY A 93 7.47 -1.13 7.78
CA GLY A 93 8.53 -1.69 6.93
C GLY A 93 9.51 -0.68 6.34
N ALA A 94 9.61 0.55 6.88
CA ALA A 94 10.50 1.58 6.32
C ALA A 94 11.96 1.52 6.83
N THR A 95 12.35 0.50 7.60
CA THR A 95 13.73 0.37 8.10
C THR A 95 14.53 -0.59 7.20
N GLY A 96 14.83 -0.11 6.01
CA GLY A 96 15.70 -0.73 5.02
C GLY A 96 16.51 0.36 4.35
N GLU A 97 17.52 0.87 5.05
CA GLU A 97 18.44 1.88 4.57
C GLU A 97 19.29 1.28 3.44
N HIS A 98 18.91 1.42 2.15
CA HIS A 98 19.80 1.08 1.03
C HIS A 98 19.65 2.05 -0.15
N ARG A 99 20.81 2.56 -0.57
CA ARG A 99 21.05 3.61 -1.55
C ARG A 99 20.51 3.21 -2.93
N GLY A 100 19.50 3.93 -3.40
CA GLY A 100 18.89 3.74 -4.72
C GLY A 100 17.38 3.68 -4.63
N ASN A 101 16.76 4.79 -4.20
CA ASN A 101 15.32 4.91 -4.20
C ASN A 101 14.80 4.67 -5.62
N PHE A 102 13.82 3.78 -5.78
CA PHE A 102 13.15 3.53 -7.04
C PHE A 102 12.55 4.82 -7.65
N ALA A 103 12.19 5.79 -6.80
CA ALA A 103 11.76 7.12 -7.22
C ALA A 103 12.90 7.96 -7.82
N ASP A 104 14.14 7.83 -7.33
CA ASP A 104 15.30 8.57 -7.88
C ASP A 104 15.69 8.06 -9.28
N LEU A 105 15.47 6.77 -9.57
CA LEU A 105 15.72 6.19 -10.90
C LEU A 105 14.66 6.57 -11.95
N LEU A 106 13.46 6.96 -11.53
CA LEU A 106 12.38 7.38 -12.43
C LEU A 106 12.38 8.89 -12.72
N LEU A 107 13.03 9.70 -11.89
CA LEU A 107 13.15 11.16 -12.07
C LEU A 107 14.36 11.58 -12.94
N GLY A 108 15.09 10.61 -13.50
CA GLY A 108 16.30 10.82 -14.31
C GLY A 108 16.15 10.57 -15.82
N PHE A 109 14.92 10.51 -16.36
CA PHE A 109 14.64 10.39 -17.79
C PHE A 109 13.83 11.56 -18.33
#